data_AF-A0A170YRC3-F1
#
_entry.id   AF-A0A170YRC3-F1
#
_cell.length_a   1.000
_cell.length_b   1.000
_cell.length_c   1.000
_cell.angle_alpha   90.00
_cell.angle_beta   90.00
_cell.angle_gamma   90.00
#
_symmetry.space_group_name_H-M   'P 1'
#
loop_
_entity.id
_entity.type
_entity.pdbx_description
1 polymer ?
#
loop_
_entity_poly.entity_id
_entity_poly.type
_entity_poly.pdbx_seq_one_letter_code
_entity_poly.pdbx_strand_id
1 'polypeptide(L)'
;AWNLPNTKVFHSDPIQNSIDSYNFDITSGLLKNRQEVFDFKKNNVRGHPSGVATDEKGNLWIACYEGSQVININPETGVLLSTIQFPTNQLTSITFGGRF
;
A
#
# COMPACT_ATOMS: atom_id res chain seq x y z
N ALA A 1 3.73 -4.52 -3.61
CA ALA A 1 5.00 -3.75 -3.64
C ALA A 1 6.03 -4.43 -2.74
N TRP A 2 7.31 -4.04 -2.79
CA TRP A 2 8.36 -4.54 -1.90
C TRP A 2 8.91 -3.39 -1.04
N ASN A 3 9.46 -3.70 0.13
CA ASN A 3 10.31 -2.73 0.83
C ASN A 3 11.69 -2.62 0.13
N LEU A 4 12.44 -1.54 0.40
CA LEU A 4 13.72 -1.28 -0.29
C LEU A 4 14.76 -2.42 -0.14
N PRO A 5 14.88 -3.09 1.03
CA PRO A 5 15.79 -4.23 1.17
C PRO A 5 15.30 -5.54 0.54
N ASN A 6 14.10 -5.58 -0.07
CA ASN A 6 13.47 -6.79 -0.62
C ASN A 6 13.26 -7.93 0.40
N THR A 7 13.00 -7.58 1.66
CA THR A 7 12.74 -8.54 2.76
C THR A 7 11.27 -8.61 3.17
N LYS A 8 10.44 -7.68 2.70
CA LYS A 8 8.98 -7.67 2.91
C LYS A 8 8.25 -7.45 1.59
N VAL A 9 7.14 -8.17 1.41
CA VAL A 9 6.14 -7.89 0.37
C VAL A 9 4.95 -7.19 1.01
N PHE A 10 4.43 -6.18 0.34
CA PHE A 10 3.17 -5.53 0.66
C PHE A 10 2.10 -5.89 -0.36
N HIS A 11 0.93 -6.29 0.14
CA HIS A 11 -0.21 -6.73 -0.65
C HIS A 11 -1.46 -5.93 -0.25
N SER A 12 -2.22 -5.47 -1.25
CA SER A 12 -3.54 -4.90 -1.07
C SER A 12 -4.57 -6.03 -1.00
N ASP A 13 -5.32 -6.13 0.09
CA ASP A 13 -6.44 -7.06 0.21
C ASP A 13 -7.76 -6.25 0.21
N PRO A 14 -8.49 -6.19 -0.93
CA PRO A 14 -9.76 -5.47 -1.01
C PRO A 14 -10.88 -6.13 -0.20
N ILE A 15 -10.79 -7.44 0.06
CA ILE A 15 -11.81 -8.19 0.81
C ILE A 15 -11.71 -7.84 2.30
N GLN A 16 -10.48 -7.76 2.82
CA GLN A 16 -10.21 -7.32 4.19
C GLN A 16 -10.15 -5.81 4.35
N ASN A 17 -10.12 -5.08 3.23
CA ASN A 17 -9.98 -3.62 3.17
C ASN A 17 -8.70 -3.12 3.86
N SER A 18 -7.60 -3.85 3.67
CA SER A 18 -6.31 -3.62 4.33
C SER A 18 -5.13 -3.64 3.36
N ILE A 19 -4.01 -3.09 3.84
CA ILE A 19 -2.68 -3.40 3.32
C ILE A 19 -2.02 -4.36 4.31
N ASP A 20 -1.54 -5.47 3.77
CA ASP A 20 -0.85 -6.51 4.52
C ASP A 20 0.63 -6.56 4.13
N SER A 21 1.46 -7.02 5.06
CA SER A 21 2.87 -7.32 4.83
C SER A 21 3.17 -8.78 5.13
N TYR A 22 4.18 -9.29 4.43
CA TYR A 22 4.70 -10.63 4.60
C TYR A 22 6.23 -10.56 4.59
N ASN A 23 6.87 -11.32 5.46
CA ASN A 23 8.31 -11.55 5.35
C ASN A 23 8.57 -12.36 4.07
N PHE A 24 9.51 -11.89 3.25
CA PHE A 24 9.94 -12.54 2.03
C PHE A 24 11.31 -13.18 2.23
N ASP A 25 11.39 -14.48 2.00
CA ASP A 25 12.65 -15.19 1.95
C ASP A 25 13.14 -15.26 0.51
N ILE A 26 14.15 -14.47 0.17
CA ILE A 26 14.69 -14.39 -1.20
C ILE A 26 15.32 -15.72 -1.67
N THR A 27 15.73 -16.59 -0.75
CA THR A 27 16.34 -17.87 -1.10
C THR A 27 15.28 -18.89 -1.49
N SER A 28 14.18 -18.97 -0.73
CA SER A 28 13.11 -19.95 -0.97
C SER A 28 11.95 -19.41 -1.81
N GLY A 29 11.82 -18.09 -1.96
CA GLY A 29 10.69 -17.43 -2.62
C GLY A 29 9.39 -17.44 -1.81
N LEU A 30 9.43 -17.89 -0.54
CA LEU A 30 8.24 -18.06 0.28
C LEU A 30 7.88 -16.77 1.04
N LEU A 31 6.57 -16.54 1.16
CA LEU A 31 5.96 -15.53 2.02
C LEU A 31 5.61 -16.13 3.37
N LYS A 32 5.97 -15.45 4.45
CA LYS A 32 5.75 -15.89 5.84
C LYS A 32 5.23 -14.74 6.69
N ASN A 33 4.64 -15.06 7.84
CA ASN A 33 4.28 -14.10 8.89
C ASN A 33 3.45 -12.90 8.39
N ARG A 34 2.21 -13.16 7.95
CA ARG A 34 1.27 -12.09 7.60
C ARG A 34 1.11 -11.11 8.76
N GLN A 35 1.17 -9.82 8.48
CA GLN A 35 0.90 -8.71 9.40
C GLN A 35 0.01 -7.68 8.70
N GLU A 36 -1.11 -7.30 9.31
CA GLU A 36 -1.90 -6.16 8.83
C GLU A 36 -1.12 -4.87 9.12
N VAL A 37 -0.88 -4.07 8.09
CA VAL A 37 -0.06 -2.85 8.14
C VAL A 37 -0.93 -1.60 8.23
N PHE A 38 -2.07 -1.63 7.56
CA PHE A 38 -2.99 -0.52 7.49
C PHE A 38 -4.41 -1.01 7.19
N ASP A 39 -5.36 -0.58 8.00
CA ASP A 39 -6.78 -0.88 7.85
C ASP A 39 -7.51 0.40 7.44
N PHE A 40 -8.24 0.35 6.31
CA PHE A 40 -8.92 1.53 5.78
C PHE A 40 -10.03 2.02 6.70
N LYS A 41 -10.78 1.10 7.32
CA LYS A 41 -11.92 1.43 8.20
C LYS A 41 -11.43 2.06 9.51
N LYS A 42 -10.40 1.48 10.15
CA LYS A 42 -9.81 2.03 11.37
C LYS A 42 -9.24 3.44 11.16
N ASN A 43 -8.80 3.74 9.94
CA ASN A 43 -8.22 5.03 9.57
C ASN A 43 -9.20 5.98 8.85
N ASN A 44 -10.49 5.65 8.77
CA ASN A 44 -11.52 6.45 8.08
C ASN A 44 -11.19 6.79 6.61
N VAL A 45 -10.49 5.88 5.92
CA VAL A 45 -10.18 5.99 4.49
C VAL A 45 -11.34 5.44 3.66
N ARG A 46 -11.80 6.21 2.68
CA ARG A 46 -12.88 5.81 1.75
C ARG A 46 -12.36 4.89 0.65
N GLY A 47 -13.25 4.02 0.18
CA GLY A 47 -12.97 3.08 -0.90
C GLY A 47 -12.23 1.84 -0.44
N HIS A 48 -11.59 1.17 -1.39
CA HIS A 48 -10.89 -0.09 -1.22
C HIS A 48 -9.43 0.02 -1.71
N PRO A 49 -8.46 -0.62 -1.03
CA PRO A 49 -7.09 -0.65 -1.50
C PRO A 49 -7.02 -1.37 -2.85
N SER A 50 -6.33 -0.77 -3.80
CA SER A 50 -6.07 -1.34 -5.13
C SER A 50 -4.56 -1.36 -5.38
N GLY A 51 -4.05 -0.85 -6.51
CA GLY A 51 -2.61 -0.82 -6.76
C GLY A 51 -1.80 -0.09 -5.67
N VAL A 52 -0.64 -0.66 -5.35
CA VAL A 52 0.29 -0.18 -4.32
C VAL A 52 1.71 -0.03 -4.90
N ALA A 53 2.37 1.08 -4.57
CA ALA A 53 3.76 1.36 -4.94
C ALA A 53 4.56 1.82 -3.72
N THR A 54 5.85 1.51 -3.69
CA THR A 54 6.77 1.97 -2.63
C THR A 54 7.57 3.16 -3.14
N ASP A 55 7.74 4.20 -2.33
CA ASP A 55 8.64 5.33 -2.63
C ASP A 55 10.09 5.08 -2.15
N GLU A 56 11.00 5.97 -2.51
CA GLU A 56 12.42 5.90 -2.11
C GLU A 56 12.66 6.05 -0.59
N LYS A 57 11.65 6.50 0.16
CA LYS A 57 11.69 6.62 1.62
C LYS A 57 11.10 5.39 2.32
N GLY A 58 10.63 4.41 1.54
CA GLY A 58 10.00 3.20 2.06
C GLY A 58 8.53 3.37 2.46
N ASN A 59 7.88 4.49 2.14
CA ASN A 59 6.44 4.65 2.36
C ASN A 59 5.65 3.94 1.25
N LEU A 60 4.41 3.59 1.56
CA LEU A 60 3.49 3.00 0.59
C LEU A 60 2.51 4.03 0.08
N TRP A 61 2.38 4.07 -1.23
CA TRP A 61 1.35 4.81 -1.93
C TRP A 61 0.29 3.83 -2.41
N ILE A 62 -0.98 4.12 -2.19
CA ILE A 62 -2.10 3.21 -2.48
C ILE A 62 -3.19 3.94 -3.24
N ALA A 63 -3.56 3.40 -4.40
CA ALA A 63 -4.77 3.79 -5.11
C ALA A 63 -6.01 3.29 -4.36
N CYS A 64 -6.99 4.16 -4.13
CA CYS A 64 -8.24 3.79 -3.48
C CYS A 64 -9.36 3.68 -4.52
N TYR A 65 -9.73 2.44 -4.87
CA TYR A 65 -10.87 2.17 -5.75
C TYR A 65 -12.17 2.55 -5.04
N GLU A 66 -13.03 3.33 -5.69
CA GLU A 66 -14.22 3.96 -5.08
C GLU A 66 -13.92 4.92 -3.91
N GLY A 67 -12.67 5.40 -3.83
CA GLY A 67 -12.22 6.34 -2.81
C GLY A 67 -11.94 7.75 -3.33
N SER A 68 -11.86 7.95 -4.65
CA SER A 68 -11.45 9.23 -5.29
C SER A 68 -10.13 9.79 -4.78
N GLN A 69 -9.19 8.93 -4.36
CA GLN A 69 -7.94 9.36 -3.73
C GLN A 69 -6.80 8.38 -3.91
N VAL A 70 -5.59 8.89 -3.73
CA VAL A 70 -4.37 8.12 -3.45
C VAL A 70 -3.91 8.49 -2.04
N ILE A 71 -3.58 7.50 -1.22
CA ILE A 71 -3.04 7.71 0.12
C ILE A 71 -1.56 7.35 0.18
N ASN A 72 -0.82 8.00 1.08
CA ASN A 72 0.55 7.67 1.45
C ASN A 72 0.57 7.26 2.93
N ILE A 73 1.13 6.08 3.24
CA ILE A 73 1.20 5.54 4.60
C ILE A 73 2.65 5.15 4.93
N ASN A 74 3.02 5.26 6.20
CA ASN A 74 4.24 4.64 6.72
C ASN A 74 3.94 3.18 7.10
N PRO A 75 4.54 2.18 6.43
CA PRO A 75 4.23 0.78 6.71
C PRO A 75 4.85 0.23 8.00
N GLU A 76 5.81 0.91 8.61
CA GLU A 76 6.41 0.45 9.87
C GLU A 76 5.60 0.94 11.09
N THR A 77 4.94 2.10 10.97
CA THR A 77 4.12 2.67 12.06
C THR A 77 2.61 2.53 11.83
N GLY A 78 2.17 2.22 10.62
CA GLY A 78 0.75 2.17 10.23
C GLY A 78 0.09 3.55 10.12
N VAL A 79 0.87 4.64 10.09
CA VAL A 79 0.35 6.01 10.08
C VAL A 79 0.02 6.48 8.67
N LEU A 80 -1.16 7.08 8.48
CA LEU A 80 -1.51 7.84 7.28
C LEU A 80 -0.72 9.15 7.25
N LEU A 81 0.15 9.32 6.25
CA LEU A 81 1.02 10.49 6.11
C LEU A 81 0.36 11.60 5.28
N SER A 82 -0.31 11.24 4.19
CA SER A 82 -0.97 12.21 3.31
C SER A 82 -2.01 11.57 2.41
N THR A 83 -2.90 12.39 1.87
CA THR A 83 -3.93 12.00 0.90
C THR A 83 -3.94 12.98 -0.27
N ILE A 84 -3.97 12.46 -1.50
CA ILE A 84 -4.14 13.24 -2.73
C ILE A 84 -5.52 12.90 -3.31
N GLN A 85 -6.37 13.91 -3.48
CA GLN A 85 -7.69 13.75 -4.08
C GLN A 85 -7.60 13.72 -5.61
N PHE A 86 -8.46 12.92 -6.23
CA PHE A 86 -8.56 12.77 -7.67
C PHE A 86 -10.00 12.98 -8.13
N PRO A 87 -10.23 13.53 -9.34
CA PRO A 87 -11.57 13.79 -9.85
C PRO A 87 -12.29 12.53 -10.36
N THR A 88 -11.67 11.36 -10.27
CA THR A 88 -12.24 10.07 -10.68
C THR A 88 -12.38 9.16 -9.46
N ASN A 89 -13.46 8.39 -9.39
CA ASN A 89 -13.73 7.57 -8.21
C ASN A 89 -13.03 6.20 -8.25
N GLN A 90 -12.79 5.63 -9.43
CA GLN A 90 -12.32 4.26 -9.60
C GLN A 90 -10.82 4.22 -9.93
N LEU A 91 -9.97 4.67 -9.01
CA LEU A 91 -8.53 4.54 -9.16
C LEU A 91 -8.10 3.08 -8.94
N THR A 92 -7.53 2.46 -9.96
CA THR A 92 -7.17 1.03 -9.96
C THR A 92 -5.70 0.78 -9.68
N SER A 93 -4.81 1.70 -10.05
CA SER A 93 -3.38 1.53 -9.78
C SER A 93 -2.61 2.84 -9.87
N ILE A 94 -1.35 2.78 -9.42
CA ILE A 94 -0.39 3.89 -9.45
C ILE A 94 1.01 3.35 -9.73
N THR A 95 1.87 4.22 -10.26
CA THR A 95 3.32 4.00 -10.32
C THR A 95 4.02 5.36 -10.32
N PHE A 96 5.28 5.38 -9.91
CA PHE A 96 6.15 6.54 -10.11
C PHE A 96 6.72 6.53 -11.54
N GLY A 97 6.91 7.72 -12.10
CA GLY A 97 7.60 7.94 -13.37
C GLY A 97 8.42 9.24 -13.31
N GLY A 98 9.34 9.42 -14.25
CA GLY A 98 10.25 10.57 -14.29
C GLY A 98 11.72 10.17 -14.14
N ARG A 99 12.60 11.16 -13.99
CA ARG A 99 14.02 10.93 -13.70
C ARG A 99 14.27 10.97 -12.20
N PHE A 100 14.94 9.93 -11.73
CA PHE A 100 15.50 9.76 -10.39
C PHE A 100 16.92 10.34 -10.35
#